data_AF-A0A1C0YTB7-F1
#
_entry.id   AF-A0A1C0YTB7-F1
#
_cell.length_a   1.000
_cell.length_b   1.000
_cell.length_c   1.000
_cell.angle_alpha   90.00
_cell.angle_beta   90.00
_cell.angle_gamma   90.00
#
_symmetry.space_group_name_H-M   'P 1'
#
loop_
_entity.id
_entity.type
_entity.pdbx_description
1 polymer ?
#
loop_
_entity_poly.entity_id
_entity_poly.type
_entity_poly.pdbx_seq_one_letter_code
_entity_poly.pdbx_strand_id
1 'polypeptide(L)'
;MSVNVKEQRQLLAQRKEARILKMMQLGEKVYKKALSSDLHYGEYAADATEILAIDKEIYQLGKATMEQVQTLGKCSECQNAVPPNTKFCGHCGQLQTPFADELTRKKPCRVCEQQIDEQLRFCPCCGTGQGGI
;
A
#
# COMPACT_ATOMS: atom_id res chain seq x y z
N MET A 1 23.83 -0.47 -3.93
CA MET A 1 23.39 0.51 -4.94
C MET A 1 22.44 1.48 -4.25
N SER A 2 22.84 2.74 -4.11
CA SER A 2 22.08 3.75 -3.37
C SER A 2 20.89 4.20 -4.24
N VAL A 3 19.73 3.56 -4.05
CA VAL A 3 18.51 3.94 -4.76
C VAL A 3 18.13 5.37 -4.35
N ASN A 4 17.84 6.24 -5.32
CA ASN A 4 17.48 7.63 -5.06
C ASN A 4 16.03 7.72 -4.57
N VAL A 5 15.81 8.25 -3.37
CA VAL A 5 14.46 8.46 -2.77
C VAL A 5 13.52 9.21 -3.72
N LYS A 6 14.03 10.14 -4.53
CA LYS A 6 13.24 10.89 -5.51
C LYS A 6 12.71 9.98 -6.62
N GLU A 7 13.54 9.07 -7.13
CA GLU A 7 13.16 8.10 -8.16
C GLU A 7 12.13 7.10 -7.61
N GLN A 8 12.31 6.62 -6.37
CA GLN A 8 11.32 5.74 -5.75
C GLN A 8 9.96 6.42 -5.56
N ARG A 9 9.94 7.70 -5.16
CA ARG A 9 8.69 8.47 -5.03
C ARG A 9 8.02 8.69 -6.39
N GLN A 10 8.78 8.95 -7.44
CA GLN A 10 8.25 9.04 -8.81
C GLN A 10 7.66 7.70 -9.25
N LEU A 11 8.37 6.60 -9.01
CA LEU A 11 7.86 5.26 -9.31
C LEU A 11 6.59 4.95 -8.50
N LEU A 12 6.57 5.27 -7.20
CA LEU A 12 5.39 5.09 -6.35
C LEU A 12 4.19 5.88 -6.87
N ALA A 13 4.40 7.12 -7.33
CA ALA A 13 3.35 7.93 -7.96
C ALA A 13 2.84 7.29 -9.26
N GLN A 14 3.74 6.82 -10.12
CA GLN A 14 3.40 6.12 -11.37
C GLN A 14 2.60 4.84 -11.10
N ARG A 15 2.96 4.05 -10.08
CA ARG A 15 2.21 2.83 -9.73
C ARG A 15 0.83 3.15 -9.16
N LYS A 16 0.71 4.21 -8.35
CA LYS A 16 -0.60 4.71 -7.87
C LYS A 16 -1.49 5.15 -9.03
N GLU A 17 -0.93 5.83 -10.03
CA GLU A 17 -1.66 6.21 -11.24
C GLU A 17 -2.08 4.99 -12.07
N ALA A 18 -1.18 4.03 -12.27
CA ALA A 18 -1.49 2.76 -12.94
C ALA A 18 -2.64 2.00 -12.25
N ARG A 19 -2.66 1.98 -10.92
CA ARG A 19 -3.75 1.41 -10.13
C ARG A 19 -5.09 2.08 -10.43
N ILE A 20 -5.12 3.41 -10.45
CA ILE A 20 -6.33 4.20 -10.73
C ILE A 20 -6.84 3.88 -12.14
N LEU A 21 -5.95 3.91 -13.13
CA LEU A 21 -6.30 3.59 -14.52
C LEU A 21 -6.87 2.17 -14.65
N LYS A 22 -6.25 1.19 -14.00
CA LYS A 22 -6.75 -0.20 -14.02
C LYS A 22 -8.12 -0.34 -13.35
N MET A 23 -8.35 0.37 -12.24
CA MET A 23 -9.65 0.41 -11.58
C MET A 23 -10.74 1.03 -12.48
N MET A 24 -10.41 2.12 -13.20
CA MET A 24 -11.32 2.74 -14.16
C MET A 24 -11.66 1.80 -15.32
N GLN A 25 -10.67 1.08 -15.87
CA GLN A 25 -10.89 0.09 -16.92
C GLN A 25 -11.83 -1.04 -16.47
N LEU A 26 -11.62 -1.56 -15.25
CA LEU A 26 -12.51 -2.55 -14.67
C LEU A 26 -13.92 -2.00 -14.49
N GLY A 27 -14.06 -0.77 -13.94
CA GLY A 27 -15.34 -0.10 -13.77
C GLY A 27 -16.09 0.07 -15.09
N GLU A 28 -15.41 0.44 -16.17
CA GLU A 28 -16.00 0.57 -17.50
C GLU A 28 -16.52 -0.78 -18.04
N LYS A 29 -15.73 -1.86 -17.87
CA LYS A 29 -16.15 -3.22 -18.26
C LYS A 29 -17.41 -3.65 -17.50
N VAL A 30 -17.40 -3.50 -16.18
CA VAL A 30 -18.53 -3.86 -15.31
C VAL A 30 -19.77 -3.05 -15.66
N TYR A 31 -19.62 -1.73 -15.88
CA TYR A 31 -20.72 -0.86 -16.28
C TYR A 31 -21.38 -1.32 -17.57
N LYS A 32 -20.60 -1.62 -18.63
CA LYS A 32 -21.12 -2.10 -19.91
C LYS A 32 -21.90 -3.41 -19.75
N LYS A 33 -21.39 -4.35 -18.95
CA LYS A 33 -22.05 -5.63 -18.68
C LYS A 33 -23.30 -5.51 -17.80
N ALA A 34 -23.31 -4.54 -16.89
CA ALA A 34 -24.48 -4.22 -16.08
C ALA A 34 -25.64 -3.73 -16.97
N LEU A 35 -25.37 -2.93 -18.01
CA LEU A 35 -26.38 -2.47 -18.96
C LEU A 35 -27.03 -3.62 -19.74
N SER A 36 -26.27 -4.66 -20.07
CA SER A 36 -26.79 -5.85 -20.74
C SER A 36 -27.37 -6.91 -19.79
N SER A 37 -27.39 -6.65 -18.47
CA SER A 37 -27.77 -7.64 -17.43
C SER A 37 -26.96 -8.95 -17.49
N ASP A 38 -25.73 -8.90 -17.99
CA ASP A 38 -24.83 -10.02 -18.24
C ASP A 38 -23.62 -9.98 -17.28
N LEU A 39 -23.91 -9.88 -15.97
CA LEU A 39 -22.86 -9.74 -14.95
C LEU A 39 -22.37 -11.09 -14.46
N HIS A 40 -21.22 -11.50 -14.99
CA HIS A 40 -20.50 -12.70 -14.55
C HIS A 40 -19.19 -12.32 -13.85
N TYR A 41 -19.19 -12.37 -12.50
CA TYR A 41 -18.06 -11.92 -11.69
C TYR A 41 -16.72 -12.61 -11.99
N GLY A 42 -16.76 -13.86 -12.47
CA GLY A 42 -15.56 -14.61 -12.86
C GLY A 42 -14.76 -13.95 -14.00
N GLU A 43 -15.42 -13.17 -14.88
CA GLU A 43 -14.77 -12.47 -15.99
C GLU A 43 -13.77 -11.40 -15.52
N TYR A 44 -13.91 -10.93 -14.27
CA TYR A 44 -13.09 -9.86 -13.71
C TYR A 44 -11.93 -10.37 -12.84
N ALA A 45 -11.75 -11.69 -12.71
CA ALA A 45 -10.71 -12.28 -11.88
C ALA A 45 -9.29 -11.86 -12.32
N ALA A 46 -9.07 -11.73 -13.63
CA ALA A 46 -7.80 -11.26 -14.18
C ALA A 46 -7.53 -9.80 -13.80
N ASP A 47 -8.53 -8.92 -13.97
CA ASP A 47 -8.41 -7.50 -13.60
C ASP A 47 -8.17 -7.34 -12.08
N ALA A 48 -8.84 -8.14 -11.24
CA ALA A 48 -8.60 -8.15 -9.79
C ALA A 48 -7.17 -8.61 -9.44
N THR A 49 -6.65 -9.62 -10.13
CA THR A 49 -5.28 -10.13 -9.94
C THR A 49 -4.24 -9.08 -10.32
N GLU A 50 -4.46 -8.36 -11.43
CA GLU A 50 -3.58 -7.26 -11.85
C GLU A 50 -3.59 -6.10 -10.86
N ILE A 51 -4.76 -5.68 -10.38
CA ILE A 51 -4.86 -4.62 -9.36
C ILE A 51 -4.14 -5.06 -8.08
N LEU A 52 -4.31 -6.32 -7.66
CA LEU A 52 -3.64 -6.87 -6.49
C LEU A 52 -2.10 -6.87 -6.64
N ALA A 53 -1.59 -7.14 -7.85
CA ALA A 53 -0.16 -7.04 -8.13
C ALA A 53 0.35 -5.60 -7.98
N ILE A 54 -0.39 -4.62 -8.52
CA ILE A 54 -0.06 -3.20 -8.36
C ILE A 54 -0.10 -2.79 -6.88
N ASP A 55 -1.09 -3.25 -6.11
CA ASP A 55 -1.19 -3.00 -4.66
C ASP A 55 0.04 -3.50 -3.91
N LYS A 56 0.50 -4.73 -4.22
CA LYS A 56 1.72 -5.29 -3.65
C LYS A 56 2.94 -4.41 -3.95
N GLU A 57 3.09 -3.96 -5.18
CA GLU A 57 4.21 -3.11 -5.57
C GLU A 57 4.18 -1.74 -4.87
N ILE A 58 3.02 -1.08 -4.83
CA ILE A 58 2.84 0.19 -4.11
C ILE A 58 3.23 0.01 -2.64
N TYR A 59 2.78 -1.07 -2.01
CA TYR A 59 3.09 -1.34 -0.61
C TYR A 59 4.58 -1.56 -0.37
N GLN A 60 5.26 -2.38 -1.18
CA GLN A 60 6.71 -2.61 -1.03
C GLN A 60 7.52 -1.33 -1.28
N LEU A 61 7.18 -0.58 -2.35
CA LEU A 61 7.85 0.68 -2.66
C LEU A 61 7.67 1.69 -1.54
N GLY A 62 6.44 1.87 -1.05
CA GLY A 62 6.15 2.77 0.06
C GLY A 62 6.91 2.40 1.33
N LYS A 63 6.97 1.11 1.66
CA LYS A 63 7.74 0.61 2.81
C LYS A 63 9.23 0.89 2.65
N ALA A 64 9.81 0.56 1.49
CA ALA A 64 11.24 0.78 1.23
C ALA A 64 11.61 2.27 1.23
N THR A 65 10.79 3.13 0.61
CA THR A 65 11.01 4.59 0.62
C THR A 65 10.94 5.15 2.03
N MET A 66 9.99 4.69 2.84
CA MET A 66 9.85 5.12 4.22
C MET A 66 11.07 4.74 5.06
N GLU A 67 11.54 3.49 4.96
CA GLU A 67 12.75 3.00 5.64
C GLU A 67 13.99 3.82 5.24
N GLN A 68 14.15 4.14 3.94
CA GLN A 68 15.25 4.97 3.46
C GLN A 68 15.18 6.41 3.99
N VAL A 69 14.02 7.06 3.93
CA VAL A 69 13.88 8.45 4.39
C VAL A 69 14.13 8.58 5.90
N GLN A 70 13.80 7.54 6.67
CA GLN A 70 14.08 7.48 8.10
C GLN A 70 15.57 7.36 8.43
N THR A 71 16.35 6.58 7.65
CA THR A 71 17.81 6.56 7.83
C THR A 71 18.47 7.93 7.61
N LEU A 72 17.79 8.84 6.90
CA LEU A 72 18.22 10.22 6.69
C LEU A 72 17.71 11.19 7.78
N GLY A 73 17.01 10.71 8.81
CA GLY A 73 16.44 11.54 9.88
C GLY A 73 15.37 12.51 9.39
N LYS A 74 14.60 12.14 8.36
CA LYS A 74 13.58 13.00 7.75
C LYS A 74 12.20 12.34 7.77
N CYS A 75 11.17 13.16 7.69
CA CYS A 75 9.78 12.69 7.54
C CYS A 75 9.57 12.10 6.14
N SER A 76 8.98 10.90 6.09
CA SER A 76 8.61 10.20 4.83
C SER A 76 7.67 10.99 3.93
N GLU A 77 6.86 11.90 4.49
CA GLU A 77 5.92 12.74 3.76
C GLU A 77 6.46 14.16 3.55
N CYS A 78 6.65 14.94 4.62
CA CYS A 78 6.96 16.38 4.51
C CYS A 78 8.47 16.72 4.45
N GLN A 79 9.36 15.74 4.59
CA GLN A 79 10.82 15.89 4.57
C GLN A 79 11.47 16.74 5.67
N ASN A 80 10.69 17.27 6.61
CA ASN A 80 11.26 17.93 7.80
C ASN A 80 12.13 16.95 8.59
N ALA A 81 13.11 17.49 9.31
CA ALA A 81 13.93 16.72 10.23
C ALA A 81 13.03 16.07 11.29
N VAL A 82 13.25 14.78 11.52
CA VAL A 82 12.51 13.97 12.48
C VAL A 82 13.55 13.33 13.39
N PRO A 83 13.47 13.56 14.72
CA PRO A 83 14.35 12.89 15.66
C PRO A 83 14.21 11.36 15.57
N PRO A 84 15.26 10.59 15.87
CA PRO A 84 15.15 9.13 15.91
C PRO A 84 14.07 8.68 16.91
N ASN A 85 13.41 7.56 16.62
CA ASN A 85 12.38 6.94 17.47
C ASN A 85 11.13 7.80 17.78
N THR A 86 10.88 8.90 17.07
CA THR A 86 9.59 9.60 17.21
C THR A 86 8.47 8.81 16.56
N LYS A 87 7.33 8.67 17.23
CA LYS A 87 6.15 7.98 16.68
C LYS A 87 5.47 8.77 15.55
N PHE A 88 5.49 10.10 15.62
CA PHE A 88 4.87 10.98 14.63
C PHE A 88 5.80 12.14 14.28
N CYS A 89 5.71 12.64 13.05
CA CYS A 89 6.38 13.87 12.65
C CYS A 89 5.71 15.07 13.35
N GLY A 90 6.48 15.84 14.11
CA GLY A 90 5.98 17.04 14.80
C GLY A 90 5.51 18.18 13.89
N HIS A 91 5.75 18.08 12.57
CA HIS A 91 5.31 19.09 11.60
C HIS A 91 4.00 18.69 10.89
N CYS A 92 3.91 17.49 10.33
CA CYS A 92 2.75 17.07 9.52
C CYS A 92 1.90 15.98 10.16
N GLY A 93 2.26 15.49 11.35
CA GLY A 93 1.53 14.42 12.05
C GLY A 93 1.70 13.03 11.44
N GLN A 94 2.49 12.88 10.37
CA GLN A 94 2.70 11.58 9.73
C GLN A 94 3.33 10.59 10.70
N LEU A 95 2.74 9.41 10.85
CA LEU A 95 3.32 8.31 11.61
C LEU A 95 4.70 7.94 11.05
N GLN A 96 5.69 7.87 11.93
CA GLN A 96 7.05 7.45 11.59
C GLN A 96 7.26 6.08 12.22
N THR A 97 7.47 5.07 11.39
CA THR A 97 8.05 3.79 11.80
C THR A 97 9.57 3.94 11.96
N PRO A 98 10.31 2.97 12.52
CA PRO A 98 9.86 1.74 13.12
C PRO A 98 9.74 1.96 14.61
N PHE A 99 8.67 2.58 15.09
CA PHE A 99 8.14 2.14 16.38
C PHE A 99 7.54 0.74 16.17
N ALA A 100 8.40 -0.22 15.85
CA ALA A 100 8.10 -1.62 15.92
C ALA A 100 8.10 -1.93 17.40
N ASP A 101 6.92 -1.99 17.98
CA ASP A 101 6.78 -2.70 19.24
C ASP A 101 7.28 -4.12 18.96
N GLU A 102 8.45 -4.50 19.46
CA GLU A 102 9.12 -5.77 19.13
C GLU A 102 8.23 -6.99 19.44
N LEU A 103 7.17 -6.77 20.23
CA LEU A 103 6.15 -7.74 20.61
C LEU A 103 5.03 -7.93 19.56
N THR A 104 5.06 -7.18 18.46
CA THR A 104 3.98 -7.22 17.45
C THR A 104 4.05 -8.48 16.61
N ARG A 105 3.19 -9.46 16.91
CA ARG A 105 3.07 -10.68 16.10
C ARG A 105 2.64 -10.34 14.68
N LYS A 106 3.26 -11.00 13.69
CA LYS A 106 2.92 -10.88 12.28
C LYS A 106 2.20 -12.13 11.80
N LYS A 107 1.24 -11.94 10.90
CA LYS A 107 0.55 -13.01 10.18
C LYS A 107 0.51 -12.69 8.68
N PRO A 108 0.46 -13.71 7.80
CA PRO A 108 0.23 -13.47 6.38
C PRO A 108 -1.22 -13.01 6.15
N CYS A 109 -1.40 -12.05 5.25
CA CYS A 109 -2.72 -11.66 4.78
C CYS A 109 -3.38 -12.82 4.03
N ARG A 110 -4.65 -13.12 4.34
CA ARG A 110 -5.40 -14.22 3.70
C ARG A 110 -5.67 -14.08 2.18
N VAL A 111 -5.36 -12.92 1.59
CA VAL A 111 -5.56 -12.63 0.15
C VAL A 111 -4.25 -12.30 -0.54
N CYS A 112 -3.49 -11.35 -0.01
CA CYS A 112 -2.27 -10.88 -0.66
C CYS A 112 -0.99 -11.51 -0.10
N GLU A 113 -1.09 -12.32 0.95
CA GLU A 113 0.01 -13.03 1.65
C GLU A 113 1.06 -12.13 2.31
N GLN A 114 0.89 -10.81 2.22
CA GLN A 114 1.77 -9.86 2.89
C GLN A 114 1.78 -10.09 4.39
N GLN A 115 2.98 -10.10 4.99
CA GLN A 115 3.15 -10.12 6.45
C GLN A 115 2.66 -8.79 7.03
N ILE A 116 1.61 -8.87 7.85
CA ILE A 116 0.92 -7.74 8.49
C ILE A 116 0.83 -7.99 9.99
N ASP A 117 0.61 -6.93 10.75
CA ASP A 117 0.34 -7.06 12.19
C ASP A 117 -0.97 -7.84 12.44
N GLU A 118 -0.89 -8.82 13.34
CA GLU A 118 -2.00 -9.69 13.71
C GLU A 118 -3.22 -8.91 14.25
N GLN A 119 -2.99 -7.76 14.87
CA GLN A 119 -4.02 -6.88 15.43
C GLN A 119 -4.76 -6.05 14.37
N LEU A 120 -4.24 -5.97 13.14
CA LEU A 120 -4.88 -5.18 12.08
C LEU A 120 -6.15 -5.86 11.57
N ARG A 121 -7.27 -5.13 11.62
CA ARG A 121 -8.55 -5.57 11.05
C ARG A 121 -8.52 -5.61 9.52
N PHE A 122 -7.74 -4.76 8.88
CA PHE A 122 -7.61 -4.66 7.43
C PHE A 122 -6.15 -4.77 7.00
N CYS A 123 -5.91 -5.38 5.85
CA CYS A 123 -4.57 -5.43 5.28
C CYS A 123 -4.16 -4.05 4.74
N PRO A 124 -3.03 -3.45 5.17
CA PRO A 124 -2.54 -2.18 4.64
C PRO A 124 -2.04 -2.26 3.19
N CYS A 125 -1.88 -3.48 2.64
CA CYS A 125 -1.52 -3.70 1.25
C CYS A 125 -2.76 -3.77 0.35
N CYS A 126 -3.63 -4.76 0.56
CA CYS A 126 -4.76 -5.02 -0.35
C CYS A 126 -6.14 -4.58 0.18
N GLY A 127 -6.21 -3.99 1.37
CA GLY A 127 -7.47 -3.53 1.98
C GLY A 127 -8.41 -4.62 2.49
N THR A 128 -8.16 -5.90 2.17
CA THR A 128 -9.03 -7.01 2.61
C THR A 128 -9.10 -7.10 4.14
N GLY A 129 -10.30 -7.23 4.70
CA GLY A 129 -10.50 -7.54 6.12
C GLY A 129 -9.86 -8.87 6.53
N GLN A 130 -9.32 -8.98 7.73
CA GLN A 130 -8.54 -10.13 8.21
C GLN A 130 -9.24 -10.93 9.31
N GLY A 131 -10.51 -10.62 9.61
CA GLY A 131 -11.27 -11.28 10.67
C GLY A 131 -10.72 -10.95 12.05
N GLY A 132 -10.84 -9.70 12.48
CA GLY A 132 -10.66 -9.32 13.87
C GLY A 132 -12.02 -9.35 14.58
N ILE A 133 -12.04 -9.85 15.82
CA ILE A 133 -13.20 -9.88 16.72
C ILE A 133 -13.79 -8.46 16.88
#